data_AF-A0A428RW10-F1
#
_entry.id   AF-A0A428RW10-F1
#
_cell.length_a   1.000
_cell.length_b   1.000
_cell.length_c   1.000
_cell.angle_alpha   90.00
_cell.angle_beta   90.00
_cell.angle_gamma   90.00
#
_symmetry.space_group_name_H-M   'P 1'
#
loop_
_entity.id
_entity.type
_entity.pdbx_description
1 polymer ?
#
loop_
_entity_poly.entity_id
_entity_poly.type
_entity_poly.pdbx_seq_one_letter_code
_entity_poly.pdbx_strand_id
1 'polypeptide(L)'
;MVQFTLFCSIFGMLLFLLVPTGMHKHTNDASFLVQSGLGVSGWNSGTAWVLGITNCMYAFGATDGAIHISEEMSHPGRRVPQVIIMTMFIGLLTSLPLFIALMFFMTDLDAVRHSPLPSMEIIYQATGNRNVTIGLEALLLVVYIFALPSQWVTCGRIAWALARDNGIPYSYYFSKVDRKLEFPVRTTIMAFIFTLIYGLLYLASTSAFNSIITSAVLFLNITYAVPQGILLTQGRKEHLPPRYLNLGTFGYVCNTFSILWIVVLGVFVCMPPTLPVTTETMNYISVVTVGLFSIIIGLWFFEGRKKFEGPHIDWEMMKEANLQMLKGENHQV
;
A
#
# COMPACT_ATOMS: atom_id res chain seq x y z
N MET A 1 10.62 -8.21 -19.78
CA MET A 1 9.33 -7.74 -19.21
C MET A 1 9.56 -6.73 -18.08
N VAL A 2 10.23 -7.07 -16.98
CA VAL A 2 10.44 -6.16 -15.83
C VAL A 2 11.11 -4.83 -16.22
N GLN A 3 12.19 -4.86 -17.01
CA GLN A 3 12.85 -3.64 -17.49
C GLN A 3 11.95 -2.76 -18.37
N PHE A 4 11.09 -3.39 -19.17
CA PHE A 4 10.11 -2.68 -20.00
C PHE A 4 9.05 -2.00 -19.12
N THR A 5 8.49 -2.71 -18.14
CA THR A 5 7.54 -2.15 -17.18
C THR A 5 8.14 -0.99 -16.40
N LEU A 6 9.40 -1.11 -15.95
CA LEU A 6 10.12 -0.03 -15.29
C LEU A 6 10.28 1.18 -16.21
N PHE A 7 10.74 0.99 -17.45
CA PHE A 7 10.87 2.09 -18.41
C PHE A 7 9.51 2.74 -18.70
N CYS A 8 8.46 1.96 -18.92
CA CYS A 8 7.09 2.47 -19.12
C CYS A 8 6.59 3.27 -17.91
N SER A 9 6.88 2.83 -16.69
CA SER A 9 6.45 3.54 -15.48
C SER A 9 7.17 4.89 -15.30
N ILE A 10 8.49 4.92 -15.53
CA ILE A 10 9.29 6.15 -15.45
C ILE A 10 8.88 7.12 -16.56
N PHE A 11 8.74 6.62 -17.79
CA PHE A 11 8.30 7.42 -18.93
C PHE A 11 6.88 7.95 -18.72
N GLY A 12 5.97 7.11 -18.20
CA GLY A 12 4.61 7.51 -17.85
C GLY A 12 4.57 8.61 -16.81
N MET A 13 5.34 8.48 -15.73
CA MET A 13 5.47 9.54 -14.72
C MET A 13 5.95 10.86 -15.35
N LEU A 14 7.01 10.81 -16.15
CA LEU A 14 7.56 12.02 -16.78
C LEU A 14 6.52 12.70 -17.69
N LEU A 15 5.74 11.93 -18.45
CA LEU A 15 4.66 12.48 -19.26
C LEU A 15 3.53 13.07 -18.42
N PHE A 16 3.12 12.39 -17.34
CA PHE A 16 2.10 12.90 -16.42
C PHE A 16 2.51 14.19 -15.72
N LEU A 17 3.81 14.43 -15.53
CA LEU A 17 4.33 15.67 -14.97
C LEU A 17 4.49 16.75 -16.05
N LEU A 18 5.18 16.43 -17.15
CA LEU A 18 5.59 17.41 -18.15
C LEU A 18 4.45 17.86 -19.07
N VAL A 19 3.50 16.99 -19.40
CA VAL A 19 2.43 17.32 -20.35
C VAL A 19 1.43 18.32 -19.75
N PRO A 20 0.85 18.09 -18.55
CA PRO A 20 0.02 19.11 -17.92
C PRO A 20 0.80 20.41 -17.68
N THR A 21 2.05 20.33 -17.22
CA THR A 21 2.90 21.51 -16.99
C THR A 21 3.23 22.27 -18.28
N GLY A 22 3.35 21.60 -19.43
CA GLY A 22 3.61 22.26 -20.71
C GLY A 22 2.35 22.80 -21.40
N MET A 23 1.17 22.25 -21.10
CA MET A 23 -0.08 22.56 -21.79
C MET A 23 -1.07 23.39 -20.98
N HIS A 24 -0.79 23.64 -19.69
CA HIS A 24 -1.67 24.43 -18.84
C HIS A 24 -1.98 25.80 -19.47
N LYS A 25 -3.28 26.13 -19.49
CA LYS A 25 -3.78 27.42 -19.98
C LYS A 25 -4.12 28.37 -18.85
N HIS A 26 -4.27 27.83 -17.65
CA HIS A 26 -4.66 28.54 -16.45
C HIS A 26 -3.73 28.16 -15.30
N THR A 27 -3.40 29.12 -14.46
CA THR A 27 -2.65 28.91 -13.22
C THR A 27 -3.36 29.70 -12.13
N ASN A 28 -3.84 29.01 -11.10
CA ASN A 28 -4.41 29.64 -9.92
C ASN A 28 -3.34 30.41 -9.15
N ASP A 29 -3.78 31.43 -8.41
CA ASP A 29 -2.89 32.12 -7.49
C ASP A 29 -2.52 31.22 -6.29
N ALA A 30 -1.37 31.45 -5.68
CA ALA A 30 -0.91 30.66 -4.52
C ALA A 30 -1.89 30.74 -3.34
N SER A 31 -2.67 31.82 -3.24
CA SER A 31 -3.73 31.97 -2.23
C SER A 31 -4.82 30.91 -2.32
N PHE A 32 -5.08 30.37 -3.52
CA PHE A 32 -6.08 29.31 -3.72
C PHE A 32 -5.70 28.01 -2.99
N LEU A 33 -4.40 27.68 -2.93
CA LEU A 33 -3.92 26.46 -2.26
C LEU A 33 -4.15 26.46 -0.76
N VAL A 34 -4.12 27.65 -0.14
CA VAL A 34 -4.29 27.84 1.30
C VAL A 34 -5.69 28.33 1.66
N GLN A 35 -6.59 28.42 0.67
CA GLN A 35 -7.93 28.93 0.86
C GLN A 35 -8.76 27.99 1.75
N SER A 36 -9.23 28.52 2.88
CA SER A 36 -10.14 27.81 3.78
C SER A 36 -11.58 27.83 3.27
N GLY A 37 -12.38 26.82 3.63
CA GLY A 37 -13.82 26.78 3.36
C GLY A 37 -14.21 26.11 2.05
N LEU A 38 -13.25 25.54 1.31
CA LEU A 38 -13.55 24.73 0.12
C LEU A 38 -14.20 23.39 0.46
N GLY A 39 -14.13 22.90 1.70
CA GLY A 39 -14.63 21.57 2.07
C GLY A 39 -16.16 21.45 2.06
N VAL A 40 -16.66 20.42 1.39
CA VAL A 40 -18.11 20.09 1.29
C VAL A 40 -18.50 18.85 2.12
N SER A 41 -17.62 18.42 3.03
CA SER A 41 -17.81 17.17 3.78
C SER A 41 -18.92 17.23 4.83
N GLY A 42 -19.39 18.42 5.21
CA GLY A 42 -20.35 18.62 6.30
C GLY A 42 -19.76 18.41 7.70
N TRP A 43 -18.49 17.99 7.79
CA TRP A 43 -17.72 17.93 9.03
C TRP A 43 -17.09 19.28 9.36
N ASN A 44 -16.75 19.49 10.65
CA ASN A 44 -15.94 20.64 11.03
C ASN A 44 -14.56 20.59 10.33
N SER A 45 -13.88 21.74 10.21
CA SER A 45 -12.62 21.86 9.47
C SER A 45 -11.52 20.92 9.97
N GLY A 46 -11.46 20.64 11.29
CA GLY A 46 -10.46 19.75 11.87
C GLY A 46 -10.68 18.29 11.48
N THR A 47 -11.91 17.79 11.61
CA THR A 47 -12.28 16.44 11.20
C THR A 47 -12.13 16.27 9.68
N ALA A 48 -12.56 17.25 8.89
CA ALA A 48 -12.39 17.24 7.43
C ALA A 48 -10.90 17.17 7.03
N TRP A 49 -10.03 17.86 7.75
CA TRP A 49 -8.58 17.81 7.51
C TRP A 49 -8.00 16.43 7.80
N VAL A 50 -8.35 15.80 8.93
CA VAL A 50 -7.87 14.43 9.26
C VAL A 50 -8.42 13.38 8.29
N LEU A 51 -9.67 13.52 7.84
CA LEU A 51 -10.24 12.67 6.79
C LEU A 51 -9.46 12.81 5.47
N GLY A 52 -9.03 14.02 5.13
CA GLY A 52 -8.16 14.28 3.97
C GLY A 52 -6.83 13.54 4.06
N ILE A 53 -6.14 13.61 5.22
CA ILE A 53 -4.88 12.90 5.46
C ILE A 53 -5.04 11.39 5.30
N THR A 54 -6.17 10.87 5.77
CA THR A 54 -6.48 9.44 5.72
C THR A 54 -6.55 8.92 4.28
N ASN A 55 -7.11 9.70 3.35
CA ASN A 55 -7.14 9.33 1.92
C ASN A 55 -5.75 9.28 1.28
N CYS A 56 -4.79 10.08 1.75
CA CYS A 56 -3.42 10.07 1.24
C CYS A 56 -2.68 8.75 1.52
N MET A 57 -3.16 7.91 2.44
CA MET A 57 -2.56 6.60 2.72
C MET A 57 -2.48 5.71 1.47
N TYR A 58 -3.43 5.86 0.53
CA TYR A 58 -3.45 5.08 -0.71
C TYR A 58 -2.23 5.36 -1.60
N ALA A 59 -1.66 6.57 -1.52
CA ALA A 59 -0.59 7.01 -2.40
C ALA A 59 0.74 6.28 -2.16
N PHE A 60 0.96 5.74 -0.96
CA PHE A 60 2.19 5.03 -0.58
C PHE A 60 1.92 3.53 -0.28
N GLY A 61 0.94 2.94 -0.96
CA GLY A 61 0.72 1.49 -0.89
C GLY A 61 1.89 0.68 -1.48
N ALA A 62 2.03 -0.57 -1.02
CA ALA A 62 2.95 -1.58 -1.57
C ALA A 62 4.46 -1.27 -1.51
N THR A 63 4.90 -0.35 -0.64
CA THR A 63 6.34 -0.07 -0.43
C THR A 63 7.11 -1.23 0.20
N ASP A 64 6.41 -2.22 0.74
CA ASP A 64 6.94 -3.48 1.26
C ASP A 64 7.28 -4.49 0.15
N GLY A 65 7.08 -4.16 -1.13
CA GLY A 65 7.38 -5.03 -2.26
C GLY A 65 8.78 -5.66 -2.22
N ALA A 66 9.79 -4.91 -1.78
CA ALA A 66 11.17 -5.39 -1.64
C ALA A 66 11.34 -6.48 -0.56
N ILE A 67 10.44 -6.52 0.43
CA ILE A 67 10.45 -7.52 1.50
C ILE A 67 10.06 -8.90 0.94
N HIS A 68 9.12 -8.97 0.02
CA HIS A 68 8.63 -10.24 -0.56
C HIS A 68 9.64 -10.95 -1.47
N ILE A 69 10.71 -10.25 -1.86
CA ILE A 69 11.80 -10.78 -2.68
C ILE A 69 13.14 -10.73 -1.93
N SER A 70 13.13 -10.53 -0.60
CA SER A 70 14.36 -10.40 0.17
C SER A 70 15.27 -11.63 0.07
N GLU A 71 14.69 -12.82 -0.08
CA GLU A 71 15.43 -14.08 -0.27
C GLU A 71 16.23 -14.10 -1.59
N GLU A 72 15.82 -13.32 -2.60
CA GLU A 72 16.47 -13.21 -3.90
C GLU A 72 17.46 -12.03 -3.97
N MET A 73 17.52 -11.20 -2.93
CA MET A 73 18.40 -10.03 -2.87
C MET A 73 19.77 -10.41 -2.32
N SER A 74 20.83 -9.89 -2.93
CA SER A 74 22.16 -9.96 -2.31
C SER A 74 22.23 -9.01 -1.11
N HIS A 75 22.65 -9.53 0.06
CA HIS A 75 22.76 -8.78 1.32
C HIS A 75 21.43 -8.12 1.77
N PRO A 76 20.35 -8.91 2.00
CA PRO A 76 19.02 -8.37 2.27
C PRO A 76 18.96 -7.50 3.53
N GLY A 77 19.73 -7.84 4.57
CA GLY A 77 19.78 -7.07 5.82
C GLY A 77 20.21 -5.60 5.66
N ARG A 78 20.88 -5.25 4.55
CA ARG A 78 21.27 -3.88 4.21
C ARG A 78 20.42 -3.30 3.07
N ARG A 79 20.23 -4.07 2.00
CA ARG A 79 19.56 -3.56 0.80
C ARG A 79 18.06 -3.33 1.00
N VAL A 80 17.37 -4.17 1.77
CA VAL A 80 15.93 -4.01 1.99
C VAL A 80 15.61 -2.66 2.65
N PRO A 81 16.25 -2.26 3.77
CA PRO A 81 16.05 -0.93 4.35
C PRO A 81 16.36 0.23 3.39
N GLN A 82 17.45 0.13 2.62
CA GLN A 82 17.83 1.17 1.66
C GLN A 82 16.80 1.34 0.55
N VAL A 83 16.31 0.23 -0.02
CA VAL A 83 15.28 0.25 -1.07
C VAL A 83 14.00 0.87 -0.54
N ILE A 84 13.52 0.45 0.64
CA ILE A 84 12.28 0.99 1.23
C ILE A 84 12.40 2.52 1.44
N ILE A 85 13.51 2.99 2.01
CA ILE A 85 13.74 4.41 2.26
C ILE A 85 13.81 5.19 0.94
N MET A 86 14.57 4.69 -0.05
CA MET A 86 14.69 5.34 -1.36
C MET A 86 13.35 5.39 -2.09
N THR A 87 12.54 4.33 -2.03
CA THR A 87 11.21 4.30 -2.63
C THR A 87 10.30 5.38 -2.03
N MET A 88 10.36 5.60 -0.71
CA MET A 88 9.62 6.68 -0.06
C MET A 88 10.06 8.06 -0.54
N PHE A 89 11.37 8.31 -0.61
CA PHE A 89 11.91 9.59 -1.10
C PHE A 89 11.57 9.85 -2.56
N ILE A 90 11.73 8.84 -3.43
CA ILE A 90 11.36 8.94 -4.84
C ILE A 90 9.88 9.26 -4.95
N GLY A 91 9.02 8.48 -4.26
CA GLY A 91 7.58 8.69 -4.26
C GLY A 91 7.18 10.10 -3.80
N LEU A 92 7.78 10.61 -2.73
CA LEU A 92 7.54 11.97 -2.24
C LEU A 92 7.99 13.04 -3.26
N LEU A 93 9.21 12.92 -3.78
CA LEU A 93 9.78 13.88 -4.72
C LEU A 93 9.06 13.90 -6.06
N THR A 94 8.34 12.83 -6.41
CA THR A 94 7.63 12.75 -7.70
C THR A 94 6.14 13.06 -7.57
N SER A 95 5.49 12.59 -6.50
CA SER A 95 4.05 12.79 -6.30
C SER A 95 3.72 14.22 -5.84
N LEU A 96 4.53 14.79 -4.94
CA LEU A 96 4.25 16.10 -4.36
C LEU A 96 4.30 17.22 -5.41
N PRO A 97 5.32 17.32 -6.30
CA PRO A 97 5.31 18.31 -7.36
C PRO A 97 4.16 18.13 -8.35
N LEU A 98 3.80 16.87 -8.67
CA LEU A 98 2.68 16.57 -9.54
C LEU A 98 1.36 17.08 -8.93
N PHE A 99 1.08 16.77 -7.66
CA PHE A 99 -0.14 17.23 -7.00
C PHE A 99 -0.20 18.76 -6.89
N ILE A 100 0.91 19.41 -6.55
CA ILE A 100 0.99 20.87 -6.50
C ILE A 100 0.71 21.48 -7.89
N ALA A 101 1.35 20.96 -8.93
CA ALA A 101 1.13 21.41 -10.30
C ALA A 101 -0.34 21.27 -10.72
N LEU A 102 -0.96 20.11 -10.46
CA LEU A 102 -2.37 19.87 -10.78
C LEU A 102 -3.32 20.80 -10.01
N MET A 103 -3.04 21.11 -8.75
CA MET A 103 -3.84 22.08 -7.99
C MET A 103 -3.74 23.50 -8.57
N PHE A 104 -2.58 23.89 -9.08
CA PHE A 104 -2.39 25.16 -9.77
C PHE A 104 -3.14 25.20 -11.12
N PHE A 105 -3.17 24.09 -11.86
CA PHE A 105 -3.76 24.06 -13.20
C PHE A 105 -5.28 23.80 -13.23
N MET A 106 -5.87 23.41 -12.09
CA MET A 106 -7.30 23.15 -11.96
C MET A 106 -8.11 24.44 -12.16
N THR A 107 -9.14 24.42 -13.01
CA THR A 107 -9.97 25.60 -13.27
C THR A 107 -11.30 25.57 -12.52
N ASP A 108 -11.88 24.38 -12.38
CA ASP A 108 -13.20 24.18 -11.79
C ASP A 108 -13.18 22.97 -10.84
N LEU A 109 -13.13 23.30 -9.55
CA LEU A 109 -13.13 22.32 -8.47
C LEU A 109 -14.46 21.56 -8.35
N ASP A 110 -15.59 22.19 -8.68
CA ASP A 110 -16.89 21.54 -8.60
C ASP A 110 -17.09 20.57 -9.76
N ALA A 111 -16.58 20.88 -10.96
CA ALA A 111 -16.53 19.93 -12.06
C ALA A 111 -15.69 18.69 -11.71
N VAL A 112 -14.53 18.85 -11.06
CA VAL A 112 -13.70 17.72 -10.61
C VAL A 112 -14.44 16.85 -9.58
N ARG A 113 -15.18 17.46 -8.64
CA ARG A 113 -15.92 16.74 -7.59
C ARG A 113 -17.07 15.90 -8.09
N HIS A 114 -17.84 16.42 -9.05
CA HIS A 114 -19.02 15.75 -9.58
C HIS A 114 -18.69 14.82 -10.76
N SER A 115 -17.44 14.84 -11.24
CA SER A 115 -17.00 13.94 -12.29
C SER A 115 -16.99 12.49 -11.79
N PRO A 116 -17.49 11.53 -12.58
CA PRO A 116 -17.37 10.11 -12.27
C PRO A 116 -15.90 9.64 -12.27
N LEU A 117 -14.99 10.38 -12.93
CA LEU A 117 -13.55 10.13 -12.94
C LEU A 117 -12.80 11.43 -12.62
N PRO A 118 -12.71 11.82 -11.33
CA PRO A 118 -12.06 13.07 -10.92
C PRO A 118 -10.61 13.20 -11.38
N SER A 119 -9.86 12.09 -11.44
CA SER A 119 -8.48 12.07 -11.93
C SER A 119 -8.36 12.42 -13.41
N MET A 120 -9.31 11.95 -14.24
CA MET A 120 -9.33 12.27 -15.66
C MET A 120 -9.76 13.73 -15.88
N GLU A 121 -10.72 14.21 -15.09
CA GLU A 121 -11.21 15.59 -15.18
C GLU A 121 -10.12 16.61 -14.83
N ILE A 122 -9.35 16.39 -13.76
CA ILE A 122 -8.26 17.32 -13.41
C ILE A 122 -7.17 17.38 -14.48
N ILE A 123 -6.84 16.24 -15.11
CA ILE A 123 -5.88 16.19 -16.23
C ILE A 123 -6.48 16.85 -17.48
N TYR A 124 -7.78 16.71 -17.72
CA TYR A 124 -8.47 17.40 -18.81
C TYR A 124 -8.44 18.92 -18.63
N GLN A 125 -8.76 19.42 -17.43
CA GLN A 125 -8.68 20.85 -17.12
C GLN A 125 -7.25 21.38 -17.28
N ALA A 126 -6.25 20.61 -16.81
CA ALA A 126 -4.85 21.00 -16.93
C ALA A 126 -4.34 20.99 -18.39
N THR A 127 -4.78 20.06 -19.23
CA THR A 127 -4.29 19.96 -20.62
C THR A 127 -5.13 20.72 -21.64
N GLY A 128 -6.42 20.96 -21.35
CA GLY A 128 -7.39 21.58 -22.25
C GLY A 128 -7.58 20.85 -23.58
N ASN A 129 -7.16 19.59 -23.70
CA ASN A 129 -7.22 18.79 -24.93
C ASN A 129 -7.59 17.33 -24.64
N ARG A 130 -8.76 16.93 -25.12
CA ARG A 130 -9.34 15.60 -24.90
C ARG A 130 -8.46 14.46 -25.40
N ASN A 131 -7.80 14.62 -26.56
CA ASN A 131 -6.99 13.56 -27.15
C ASN A 131 -5.74 13.29 -26.32
N VAL A 132 -5.14 14.34 -25.77
CA VAL A 132 -3.97 14.24 -24.89
C VAL A 132 -4.35 13.60 -23.57
N THR A 133 -5.46 14.02 -22.95
CA THR A 133 -5.98 13.42 -21.71
C THR A 133 -6.21 11.91 -21.88
N ILE A 134 -6.92 11.50 -22.94
CA ILE A 134 -7.18 10.09 -23.22
C ILE A 134 -5.87 9.32 -23.43
N GLY A 135 -4.89 9.91 -24.12
CA GLY A 135 -3.57 9.30 -24.31
C GLY A 135 -2.81 9.06 -23.00
N LEU A 136 -2.85 10.04 -22.08
CA LEU A 136 -2.24 9.91 -20.75
C LEU A 136 -2.94 8.85 -19.90
N GLU A 137 -4.28 8.83 -19.89
CA GLU A 137 -5.06 7.84 -19.15
C GLU A 137 -4.90 6.42 -19.72
N ALA A 138 -4.80 6.28 -21.05
CA ALA A 138 -4.49 5.01 -21.68
C ALA A 138 -3.08 4.52 -21.29
N LEU A 139 -2.10 5.42 -21.22
CA LEU A 139 -0.75 5.08 -20.75
C LEU A 139 -0.76 4.63 -19.28
N LEU A 140 -1.51 5.33 -18.42
CA LEU A 140 -1.69 4.94 -17.02
C LEU A 140 -2.30 3.54 -16.91
N LEU A 141 -3.34 3.25 -17.69
CA LEU A 141 -3.98 1.94 -17.76
C LEU A 141 -2.99 0.85 -18.19
N VAL A 142 -2.14 1.11 -19.18
CA VAL A 142 -1.09 0.18 -19.60
C VAL A 142 -0.10 -0.10 -18.45
N VAL A 143 0.35 0.94 -17.74
CA VAL A 143 1.24 0.78 -16.57
C VAL A 143 0.57 -0.06 -15.49
N TYR A 144 -0.72 0.17 -15.20
CA TYR A 144 -1.49 -0.63 -14.25
C TYR A 144 -1.58 -2.11 -14.66
N ILE A 145 -1.89 -2.41 -15.93
CA ILE A 145 -1.96 -3.79 -16.43
C ILE A 145 -0.63 -4.52 -16.20
N PHE A 146 0.50 -3.86 -16.45
CA PHE A 146 1.81 -4.47 -16.22
C PHE A 146 2.18 -4.63 -14.75
N ALA A 147 1.54 -3.90 -13.84
CA ALA A 147 1.75 -4.03 -12.39
C ALA A 147 0.92 -5.18 -11.77
N LEU A 148 -0.17 -5.63 -12.40
CA LEU A 148 -1.03 -6.69 -11.85
C LEU A 148 -0.33 -8.04 -11.63
N PRO A 149 0.49 -8.56 -12.56
CA PRO A 149 1.11 -9.88 -12.38
C PRO A 149 2.02 -9.96 -11.17
N SER A 150 2.77 -8.90 -10.84
CA SER A 150 3.66 -8.90 -9.67
C SER A 150 2.86 -8.97 -8.37
N GLN A 151 1.69 -8.31 -8.31
CA GLN A 151 0.80 -8.38 -7.15
C GLN A 151 0.25 -9.80 -6.94
N TRP A 152 -0.18 -10.48 -8.00
CA TRP A 152 -0.66 -11.88 -7.90
C TRP A 152 0.44 -12.83 -7.44
N VAL A 153 1.67 -12.65 -7.96
CA VAL A 153 2.84 -13.42 -7.55
C VAL A 153 3.11 -13.23 -6.05
N THR A 154 3.08 -11.99 -5.56
CA THR A 154 3.25 -11.66 -4.14
C THR A 154 2.17 -12.31 -3.29
N CYS A 155 0.89 -12.16 -3.64
CA CYS A 155 -0.22 -12.78 -2.91
C CYS A 155 -0.07 -14.32 -2.85
N GLY A 156 0.32 -14.93 -3.98
CA GLY A 156 0.58 -16.37 -4.04
C GLY A 156 1.73 -16.82 -3.14
N ARG A 157 2.82 -16.05 -3.05
CA ARG A 157 3.97 -16.31 -2.17
C ARG A 157 3.61 -16.16 -0.69
N ILE A 158 2.84 -15.15 -0.32
CA ILE A 158 2.38 -14.96 1.07
C ILE A 158 1.48 -16.12 1.50
N ALA A 159 0.51 -16.49 0.66
CA ALA A 159 -0.38 -17.63 0.93
C ALA A 159 0.40 -18.95 0.99
N TRP A 160 1.42 -19.12 0.15
CA TRP A 160 2.31 -20.28 0.18
C TRP A 160 3.16 -20.34 1.44
N ALA A 161 3.75 -19.22 1.88
CA ALA A 161 4.51 -19.15 3.12
C ALA A 161 3.64 -19.53 4.33
N LEU A 162 2.40 -19.03 4.37
CA LEU A 162 1.43 -19.43 5.40
C LEU A 162 1.06 -20.92 5.31
N ALA A 163 0.96 -21.48 4.09
CA ALA A 163 0.70 -22.91 3.89
C ALA A 163 1.87 -23.80 4.30
N ARG A 164 3.11 -23.35 4.07
CA ARG A 164 4.32 -24.04 4.51
C ARG A 164 4.34 -24.20 6.03
N ASP A 165 3.90 -23.16 6.75
CA ASP A 165 3.89 -23.13 8.21
C ASP A 165 2.56 -23.69 8.80
N ASN A 166 1.82 -24.50 8.03
CA ASN A 166 0.55 -25.14 8.40
C ASN A 166 -0.57 -24.17 8.84
N GLY A 167 -0.54 -22.93 8.36
CA GLY A 167 -1.48 -21.86 8.72
C GLY A 167 -2.78 -21.81 7.91
N ILE A 168 -2.96 -22.68 6.90
CA ILE A 168 -4.21 -22.76 6.12
C ILE A 168 -4.76 -24.19 6.04
N PRO A 169 -6.09 -24.35 5.82
CA PRO A 169 -6.68 -25.65 5.54
C PRO A 169 -6.02 -26.31 4.32
N TYR A 170 -5.81 -27.63 4.37
CA TYR A 170 -5.12 -28.39 3.31
C TYR A 170 -3.70 -27.89 2.99
N SER A 171 -2.95 -27.48 4.02
CA SER A 171 -1.56 -27.02 3.93
C SER A 171 -0.67 -27.87 3.02
N TYR A 172 -0.74 -29.21 3.12
CA TYR A 172 0.04 -30.15 2.30
C TYR A 172 -0.18 -30.01 0.78
N TYR A 173 -1.36 -29.58 0.34
CA TYR A 173 -1.65 -29.37 -1.08
C TYR A 173 -1.09 -28.03 -1.57
N PHE A 174 -1.25 -26.99 -0.77
CA PHE A 174 -0.90 -25.60 -1.11
C PHE A 174 0.56 -25.24 -0.85
N SER A 175 1.27 -25.96 0.02
CA SER A 175 2.70 -25.76 0.28
C SER A 175 3.61 -26.31 -0.84
N LYS A 176 3.06 -27.04 -1.82
CA LYS A 176 3.85 -27.59 -2.94
C LYS A 176 4.22 -26.52 -3.97
N VAL A 177 5.52 -26.37 -4.18
CA VAL A 177 6.10 -25.55 -5.27
C VAL A 177 6.21 -26.40 -6.53
N ASP A 178 5.91 -25.81 -7.69
CA ASP A 178 6.09 -26.49 -8.97
C ASP A 178 7.58 -26.59 -9.31
N ARG A 179 8.06 -27.80 -9.68
CA ARG A 179 9.49 -28.03 -9.94
C ARG A 179 10.00 -27.43 -11.26
N LYS A 180 9.13 -27.19 -12.23
CA LYS A 180 9.52 -26.67 -13.55
C LYS A 180 9.49 -25.15 -13.58
N LEU A 181 8.53 -24.55 -12.88
CA LEU A 181 8.34 -23.10 -12.81
C LEU A 181 8.95 -22.46 -11.56
N GLU A 182 9.43 -23.27 -10.60
CA GLU A 182 10.03 -22.83 -9.33
C GLU A 182 9.15 -21.83 -8.56
N PHE A 183 7.83 -21.96 -8.71
CA PHE A 183 6.84 -20.99 -8.24
C PHE A 183 5.59 -21.68 -7.68
N PRO A 184 4.97 -21.18 -6.58
CA PRO A 184 3.76 -21.76 -6.01
C PRO A 184 2.52 -21.44 -6.86
N VAL A 185 2.35 -22.17 -7.97
CA VAL A 185 1.23 -21.99 -8.91
C VAL A 185 -0.13 -22.20 -8.23
N ARG A 186 -0.23 -23.17 -7.30
CA ARG A 186 -1.50 -23.56 -6.67
C ARG A 186 -2.10 -22.45 -5.82
N THR A 187 -1.30 -21.83 -4.96
CA THR A 187 -1.75 -20.71 -4.11
C THR A 187 -2.00 -19.45 -4.93
N THR A 188 -1.27 -19.27 -6.04
CA THR A 188 -1.48 -18.15 -6.96
C THR A 188 -2.80 -18.27 -7.71
N ILE A 189 -3.14 -19.45 -8.20
CA ILE A 189 -4.46 -19.72 -8.80
C ILE A 189 -5.56 -19.52 -7.76
N MET A 190 -5.37 -19.97 -6.52
CA MET A 190 -6.32 -19.74 -5.44
C MET A 190 -6.54 -18.24 -5.17
N ALA A 191 -5.46 -17.46 -5.08
CA ALA A 191 -5.53 -16.01 -4.90
C ALA A 191 -6.23 -15.32 -6.10
N PHE A 192 -5.98 -15.79 -7.31
CA PHE A 192 -6.64 -15.30 -8.52
C PHE A 192 -8.15 -15.59 -8.51
N ILE A 193 -8.56 -16.83 -8.21
CA ILE A 193 -9.97 -17.22 -8.09
C ILE A 193 -10.66 -16.40 -6.99
N PHE A 194 -10.01 -16.23 -5.84
CA PHE A 194 -10.53 -15.41 -4.75
C PHE A 194 -10.74 -13.96 -5.20
N THR A 195 -9.78 -13.39 -5.94
CA THR A 195 -9.89 -12.04 -6.52
C THR A 195 -11.03 -11.95 -7.53
N LEU A 196 -11.27 -12.97 -8.34
CA LEU A 196 -12.42 -13.02 -9.27
C LEU A 196 -13.76 -13.05 -8.54
N ILE A 197 -13.90 -13.92 -7.53
CA ILE A 197 -15.11 -14.01 -6.70
C ILE A 197 -15.36 -12.67 -6.02
N TYR A 198 -14.30 -12.07 -5.48
CA TYR A 198 -14.34 -10.77 -4.86
C TYR A 198 -14.76 -9.66 -5.85
N GLY A 199 -14.28 -9.71 -7.09
CA GLY A 199 -14.69 -8.80 -8.16
C GLY A 199 -16.17 -8.88 -8.50
N LEU A 200 -16.82 -10.05 -8.33
CA LEU A 200 -18.27 -10.19 -8.54
C LEU A 200 -19.10 -9.33 -7.57
N LEU A 201 -18.54 -8.98 -6.40
CA LEU A 201 -19.20 -8.11 -5.43
C LEU A 201 -19.48 -6.72 -5.99
N TYR A 202 -18.67 -6.25 -6.94
CA TYR A 202 -18.91 -5.00 -7.66
C TYR A 202 -20.24 -5.00 -8.41
N LEU A 203 -20.67 -6.14 -8.96
CA LEU A 203 -21.98 -6.27 -9.63
C LEU A 203 -23.15 -6.15 -8.65
N ALA A 204 -22.94 -6.49 -7.38
CA ALA A 204 -23.96 -6.43 -6.35
C ALA A 204 -24.07 -5.02 -5.74
N SER A 205 -22.93 -4.41 -5.39
CA SER A 205 -22.90 -3.07 -4.79
C SER A 205 -21.53 -2.41 -4.95
N THR A 206 -21.51 -1.26 -5.63
CA THR A 206 -20.32 -0.43 -5.78
C THR A 206 -19.87 0.20 -4.45
N SER A 207 -20.83 0.56 -3.58
CA SER A 207 -20.55 1.10 -2.25
C SER A 207 -19.87 0.07 -1.34
N ALA A 208 -20.36 -1.18 -1.35
CA ALA A 208 -19.74 -2.27 -0.61
C ALA A 208 -18.34 -2.59 -1.16
N PHE A 209 -18.19 -2.66 -2.49
CA PHE A 209 -16.89 -2.89 -3.13
C PHE A 209 -15.85 -1.83 -2.77
N ASN A 210 -16.23 -0.54 -2.87
CA ASN A 210 -15.35 0.57 -2.50
C ASN A 210 -14.98 0.53 -1.02
N SER A 211 -15.93 0.23 -0.13
CA SER A 211 -15.68 0.09 1.31
C SER A 211 -14.63 -1.00 1.58
N ILE A 212 -14.70 -2.14 0.90
CA ILE A 212 -13.74 -3.21 1.15
C ILE A 212 -12.36 -2.88 0.55
N ILE A 213 -12.27 -2.21 -0.62
CA ILE A 213 -10.99 -1.71 -1.16
C ILE A 213 -10.30 -0.78 -0.15
N THR A 214 -11.03 0.19 0.38
CA THR A 214 -10.47 1.12 1.38
C THR A 214 -10.09 0.37 2.67
N SER A 215 -10.87 -0.63 3.08
CA SER A 215 -10.54 -1.51 4.21
C SER A 215 -9.23 -2.30 3.99
N ALA A 216 -8.94 -2.72 2.75
CA ALA A 216 -7.72 -3.45 2.44
C ALA A 216 -6.46 -2.63 2.74
N VAL A 217 -6.49 -1.31 2.48
CA VAL A 217 -5.40 -0.39 2.84
C VAL A 217 -5.26 -0.27 4.36
N LEU A 218 -6.36 -0.20 5.08
CA LEU A 218 -6.34 -0.22 6.55
C LEU A 218 -5.71 -1.52 7.08
N PHE A 219 -6.11 -2.68 6.55
CA PHE A 219 -5.52 -3.96 6.94
C PHE A 219 -4.03 -4.03 6.65
N LEU A 220 -3.58 -3.55 5.49
CA LEU A 220 -2.17 -3.47 5.15
C LEU A 220 -1.39 -2.61 6.15
N ASN A 221 -1.95 -1.48 6.58
CA ASN A 221 -1.30 -0.65 7.60
C ASN A 221 -1.28 -1.35 8.96
N ILE A 222 -2.35 -2.04 9.34
CA ILE A 222 -2.38 -2.85 10.57
C ILE A 222 -1.30 -3.93 10.54
N THR A 223 -1.08 -4.62 9.41
CA THR A 223 -0.01 -5.64 9.32
C THR A 223 1.38 -5.04 9.48
N TYR A 224 1.58 -3.75 9.17
CA TYR A 224 2.84 -3.05 9.46
C TYR A 224 2.97 -2.61 10.93
N ALA A 225 1.87 -2.21 11.58
CA ALA A 225 1.87 -1.81 12.98
C ALA A 225 2.07 -3.00 13.95
N VAL A 226 1.47 -4.15 13.66
CA VAL A 226 1.48 -5.30 14.59
C VAL A 226 2.91 -5.74 14.96
N PRO A 227 3.83 -6.00 14.01
CA PRO A 227 5.22 -6.34 14.35
C PRO A 227 5.93 -5.23 15.12
N GLN A 228 5.64 -3.95 14.82
CA GLN A 228 6.23 -2.81 15.55
C GLN A 228 5.76 -2.77 17.01
N GLY A 229 4.51 -3.16 17.28
CA GLY A 229 3.94 -3.27 18.63
C GLY A 229 4.47 -4.46 19.42
N ILE A 230 4.59 -5.63 18.78
CA ILE A 230 5.25 -6.80 19.40
C ILE A 230 6.67 -6.42 19.81
N LEU A 231 7.40 -5.75 18.91
CA LEU A 231 8.75 -5.32 19.16
C LEU A 231 8.87 -4.25 20.27
N LEU A 232 7.86 -3.38 20.41
CA LEU A 232 7.81 -2.37 21.46
C LEU A 232 7.60 -3.02 22.84
N THR A 233 6.77 -4.06 22.91
CA THR A 233 6.45 -4.78 24.16
C THR A 233 7.53 -5.78 24.58
N GLN A 234 8.16 -6.47 23.63
CA GLN A 234 9.22 -7.45 23.89
C GLN A 234 10.63 -6.83 23.99
N GLY A 235 10.81 -5.57 23.57
CA GLY A 235 12.09 -4.86 23.67
C GLY A 235 12.98 -5.02 22.44
N ARG A 236 13.35 -3.89 21.80
CA ARG A 236 14.13 -3.84 20.55
C ARG A 236 15.58 -4.31 20.68
N LYS A 237 16.19 -4.21 21.86
CA LYS A 237 17.62 -4.48 22.05
C LYS A 237 17.92 -5.96 22.24
N GLU A 238 17.00 -6.69 22.84
CA GLU A 238 17.18 -8.08 23.25
C GLU A 238 16.81 -9.06 22.13
N HIS A 239 15.73 -8.75 21.39
CA HIS A 239 15.14 -9.69 20.43
C HIS A 239 15.56 -9.46 18.97
N LEU A 240 16.19 -8.33 18.64
CA LEU A 240 16.62 -8.07 17.27
C LEU A 240 18.09 -8.45 17.06
N PRO A 241 18.42 -9.16 15.96
CA PRO A 241 19.80 -9.41 15.59
C PRO A 241 20.54 -8.09 15.26
N PRO A 242 21.89 -8.11 15.27
CA PRO A 242 22.68 -7.00 14.78
C PRO A 242 22.27 -6.67 13.34
N ARG A 243 22.17 -5.38 13.02
CA ARG A 243 21.54 -4.88 11.80
C ARG A 243 22.23 -3.62 11.30
N TYR A 244 22.20 -3.44 9.99
CA TYR A 244 22.73 -2.26 9.31
C TYR A 244 22.05 -0.97 9.79
N LEU A 245 20.70 -0.94 9.76
CA LEU A 245 19.93 0.22 10.21
C LEU A 245 19.52 0.07 11.68
N ASN A 246 20.33 0.60 12.59
CA ASN A 246 20.00 0.65 14.01
C ASN A 246 19.62 2.07 14.45
N LEU A 247 18.32 2.35 14.48
CA LEU A 247 17.75 3.64 14.93
C LEU A 247 17.84 3.90 16.44
N GLY A 248 18.38 2.97 17.24
CA GLY A 248 18.54 3.17 18.69
C GLY A 248 17.25 3.57 19.40
N THR A 249 17.28 4.69 20.14
CA THR A 249 16.12 5.27 20.84
C THR A 249 15.06 5.82 19.89
N PHE A 250 15.45 6.39 18.74
CA PHE A 250 14.50 6.83 17.72
C PHE A 250 13.63 5.68 17.20
N GLY A 251 14.15 4.45 17.19
CA GLY A 251 13.36 3.27 16.84
C GLY A 251 12.17 3.01 17.78
N TYR A 252 12.27 3.37 19.07
CA TYR A 252 11.14 3.27 20.00
C TYR A 252 10.09 4.35 19.74
N VAL A 253 10.54 5.58 19.43
CA VAL A 253 9.65 6.70 19.07
C VAL A 253 8.87 6.36 17.80
N CYS A 254 9.55 5.89 16.74
CA CYS A 254 8.91 5.51 15.50
C CYS A 254 7.86 4.40 15.70
N ASN A 255 8.20 3.33 16.42
CA ASN A 255 7.25 2.24 16.67
C ASN A 255 6.01 2.73 17.44
N THR A 256 6.23 3.55 18.47
CA THR A 256 5.12 4.09 19.29
C THR A 256 4.22 4.99 18.44
N PHE A 257 4.81 5.88 17.64
CA PHE A 257 4.08 6.76 16.74
C PHE A 257 3.26 5.96 15.72
N SER A 258 3.84 4.98 15.04
CA SER A 258 3.14 4.17 14.02
C SER A 258 1.89 3.48 14.59
N ILE A 259 2.00 2.90 15.79
CA ILE A 259 0.88 2.19 16.43
C ILE A 259 -0.23 3.17 16.80
N LEU A 260 0.11 4.27 17.47
CA LEU A 260 -0.86 5.29 17.86
C LEU A 260 -1.53 5.90 16.62
N TRP A 261 -0.75 6.19 15.58
CA TRP A 261 -1.24 6.76 14.34
C TRP A 261 -2.20 5.82 13.61
N ILE A 262 -1.89 4.52 13.53
CA ILE A 262 -2.78 3.53 12.90
C ILE A 262 -4.07 3.33 13.70
N VAL A 263 -4.05 3.44 15.03
CA VAL A 263 -5.28 3.43 15.85
C VAL A 263 -6.14 4.65 15.53
N VAL A 264 -5.54 5.84 15.48
CA VAL A 264 -6.24 7.08 15.13
C VAL A 264 -6.83 6.97 13.72
N LEU A 265 -6.01 6.58 12.73
CA LEU A 265 -6.45 6.38 11.36
C LEU A 265 -7.57 5.35 11.26
N GLY A 266 -7.47 4.21 11.96
CA GLY A 266 -8.52 3.19 11.96
C GLY A 266 -9.90 3.73 12.36
N VAL A 267 -9.94 4.67 13.32
CA VAL A 267 -11.18 5.36 13.70
C VAL A 267 -11.68 6.27 12.57
N PHE A 268 -10.81 7.12 12.02
CA PHE A 268 -11.20 8.10 10.98
C PHE A 268 -11.54 7.45 9.64
N VAL A 269 -10.87 6.36 9.25
CA VAL A 269 -11.20 5.57 8.06
C VAL A 269 -12.61 4.99 8.20
N CYS A 270 -13.05 4.63 9.41
CA CYS A 270 -14.40 4.11 9.64
C CYS A 270 -15.49 5.20 9.64
N MET A 271 -15.13 6.49 9.66
CA MET A 271 -16.09 7.59 9.63
C MET A 271 -16.57 7.87 8.20
N PRO A 272 -17.82 8.35 8.02
CA PRO A 272 -18.32 8.68 6.70
C PRO A 272 -17.59 9.90 6.11
N PRO A 273 -17.25 9.88 4.80
CA PRO A 273 -16.50 10.96 4.16
C PRO A 273 -17.31 12.25 4.03
N THR A 274 -18.64 12.14 3.95
CA THR A 274 -19.56 13.28 3.83
C THR A 274 -20.81 13.09 4.71
N LEU A 275 -21.41 14.20 5.14
CA LEU A 275 -22.68 14.26 5.87
C LEU A 275 -23.73 15.03 5.05
N PRO A 276 -25.03 14.69 5.15
CA PRO A 276 -25.63 13.62 5.94
C PRO A 276 -25.43 12.23 5.32
N VAL A 277 -25.39 11.20 6.17
CA VAL A 277 -25.27 9.80 5.71
C VAL A 277 -26.61 9.23 5.27
N THR A 278 -26.61 8.52 4.15
CA THR A 278 -27.72 7.68 3.68
C THR A 278 -27.26 6.22 3.65
N THR A 279 -28.17 5.27 3.50
CA THR A 279 -27.80 3.84 3.37
C THR A 279 -26.88 3.57 2.17
N GLU A 280 -26.96 4.39 1.13
CA GLU A 280 -26.13 4.27 -0.07
C GLU A 280 -24.74 4.92 0.12
N THR A 281 -24.68 6.02 0.87
CA THR A 281 -23.45 6.80 1.12
C THR A 281 -22.74 6.44 2.43
N MET A 282 -23.28 5.50 3.20
CA MET A 282 -22.70 5.05 4.46
C MET A 282 -21.36 4.34 4.21
N ASN A 283 -20.39 4.63 5.06
CA ASN A 283 -19.11 3.95 5.05
C ASN A 283 -19.21 2.61 5.80
N TYR A 284 -19.08 1.50 5.07
CA TYR A 284 -19.21 0.14 5.62
C TYR A 284 -17.89 -0.48 6.10
N ILE A 285 -16.79 0.28 6.11
CA ILE A 285 -15.46 -0.22 6.49
C ILE A 285 -15.44 -0.83 7.89
N SER A 286 -16.14 -0.24 8.86
CA SER A 286 -16.20 -0.77 10.23
C SER A 286 -16.80 -2.16 10.28
N VAL A 287 -17.91 -2.39 9.55
CA VAL A 287 -18.59 -3.68 9.45
C VAL A 287 -17.71 -4.72 8.76
N VAL A 288 -17.07 -4.33 7.64
CA VAL A 288 -16.13 -5.18 6.91
C VAL A 288 -14.94 -5.58 7.79
N THR A 289 -14.40 -4.62 8.54
CA THR A 289 -13.29 -4.81 9.48
C THR A 289 -13.66 -5.83 10.55
N VAL A 290 -14.75 -5.59 11.29
CA VAL A 290 -15.20 -6.51 12.35
C VAL A 290 -15.53 -7.89 11.78
N GLY A 291 -16.22 -7.96 10.64
CA GLY A 291 -16.57 -9.22 10.00
C GLY A 291 -15.34 -10.04 9.61
N LEU A 292 -14.36 -9.42 8.95
CA LEU A 292 -13.15 -10.11 8.53
C LEU A 292 -12.29 -10.55 9.73
N PHE A 293 -12.09 -9.69 10.73
CA PHE A 293 -11.35 -10.05 11.94
C PHE A 293 -12.05 -11.19 12.69
N SER A 294 -13.38 -11.20 12.74
CA SER A 294 -14.14 -12.29 13.36
C SER A 294 -13.91 -13.63 12.65
N ILE A 295 -13.87 -13.62 11.31
CA ILE A 295 -13.56 -14.83 10.52
C ILE A 295 -12.12 -15.29 10.80
N ILE A 296 -11.15 -14.39 10.80
CA ILE A 296 -9.74 -14.71 11.05
C ILE A 296 -9.56 -15.29 12.46
N ILE A 297 -10.15 -14.66 13.47
CA ILE A 297 -10.12 -15.13 14.86
C ILE A 297 -10.79 -16.51 14.96
N GLY A 298 -11.93 -16.70 14.30
CA GLY A 298 -12.58 -18.00 14.21
C GLY A 298 -11.66 -19.07 13.65
N LEU A 299 -11.08 -18.84 12.46
CA LEU A 299 -10.13 -19.76 11.82
C LEU A 299 -8.92 -20.06 12.71
N TRP A 300 -8.40 -19.06 13.44
CA TRP A 300 -7.31 -19.24 14.39
C TRP A 300 -7.70 -20.16 15.54
N PHE A 301 -8.88 -19.99 16.15
CA PHE A 301 -9.34 -20.83 17.26
C PHE A 301 -9.68 -22.26 16.82
N PHE A 302 -10.25 -22.45 15.64
CA PHE A 302 -10.65 -23.77 15.15
C PHE A 302 -9.46 -24.61 14.65
N GLU A 303 -8.56 -24.00 13.88
CA GLU A 303 -7.52 -24.72 13.14
C GLU A 303 -6.11 -24.18 13.39
N GLY A 304 -5.94 -22.85 13.36
CA GLY A 304 -4.63 -22.20 13.44
C GLY A 304 -3.85 -22.54 14.71
N ARG A 305 -4.45 -22.39 15.89
CA ARG A 305 -3.79 -22.66 17.19
C ARG A 305 -3.29 -24.11 17.32
N LYS A 306 -3.89 -25.06 16.61
CA LYS A 306 -3.54 -26.49 16.72
C LYS A 306 -2.46 -26.93 15.72
N LYS A 307 -2.39 -26.27 14.56
CA LYS A 307 -1.55 -26.72 13.43
C LYS A 307 -0.41 -25.75 13.10
N PHE A 308 -0.50 -24.48 13.47
CA PHE A 308 0.50 -23.48 13.13
C PHE A 308 1.76 -23.66 13.97
N GLU A 309 2.87 -24.00 13.31
CA GLU A 309 4.17 -24.23 13.96
C GLU A 309 5.11 -23.02 13.82
N GLY A 310 4.78 -22.11 12.89
CA GLY A 310 5.61 -20.95 12.57
C GLY A 310 6.86 -21.32 11.76
N PRO A 311 7.63 -20.31 11.29
CA PRO A 311 8.81 -20.56 10.50
C PRO A 311 9.97 -21.10 11.35
N HIS A 312 10.62 -22.16 10.89
CA HIS A 312 11.87 -22.66 11.48
C HIS A 312 13.03 -21.73 11.10
N ILE A 313 13.40 -20.83 12.03
CA ILE A 313 14.47 -19.84 11.83
C ILE A 313 15.71 -20.28 12.59
N ASP A 314 16.83 -20.43 11.88
CA ASP A 314 18.15 -20.56 12.50
C ASP A 314 18.69 -19.17 12.89
N TRP A 315 18.46 -18.82 14.16
CA TRP A 315 18.83 -17.52 14.70
C TRP A 315 20.34 -17.32 14.83
N GLU A 316 21.11 -18.38 14.99
CA GLU A 316 22.57 -18.29 15.11
C GLU A 316 23.19 -17.97 13.75
N MET A 317 22.80 -18.74 12.72
CA MET A 317 23.20 -18.48 11.34
C MET A 317 22.85 -17.05 10.91
N MET A 318 21.65 -16.57 11.24
CA MET A 318 21.25 -15.20 10.91
C MET A 318 22.11 -14.15 11.60
N LYS A 319 22.41 -14.33 12.89
CA LYS A 319 23.27 -13.41 13.66
C LYS A 319 24.68 -13.38 13.11
N GLU A 320 25.26 -14.54 12.80
CA GLU A 320 26.60 -14.65 12.24
C GLU A 320 26.70 -13.99 10.85
N ALA A 321 25.74 -14.26 9.96
CA ALA A 321 25.68 -13.64 8.65
C ALA A 321 25.61 -12.10 8.75
N ASN A 322 24.80 -11.57 9.66
CA ASN A 322 24.71 -10.13 9.88
C ASN A 322 26.00 -9.55 10.48
N LEU A 323 26.66 -10.25 11.40
CA LEU A 323 27.94 -9.81 11.96
C LEU A 323 29.07 -9.81 10.92
N GLN A 324 29.13 -10.82 10.05
CA GLN A 324 30.10 -10.88 8.96
C GLN A 324 29.90 -9.71 7.99
N MET A 325 28.65 -9.41 7.63
CA MET A 325 28.34 -8.23 6.80
C MET A 325 28.82 -6.93 7.45
N LEU A 326 28.59 -6.74 8.75
CA LEU A 326 29.01 -5.54 9.47
C LEU A 326 30.55 -5.44 9.60
N LYS A 327 31.25 -6.58 9.74
CA LYS A 327 32.72 -6.62 9.87
C LYS A 327 33.45 -6.43 8.53
N GLY A 328 32.88 -6.91 7.43
CA GLY A 328 33.45 -6.76 6.09
C GLY A 328 33.61 -5.30 5.63
N GLU A 329 32.86 -4.37 6.21
CA GLU A 329 32.99 -2.94 5.94
C GLU A 329 34.19 -2.28 6.63
N ASN A 330 34.63 -2.79 7.80
CA ASN A 330 35.77 -2.19 8.52
C ASN A 330 37.12 -2.36 7.80
N HIS A 331 37.17 -3.13 6.70
CA HIS A 331 38.38 -3.37 5.90
C HIS A 331 38.33 -2.73 4.50
N GLN A 332 37.26 -1.99 4.16
CA GLN A 332 37.10 -1.33 2.86
C GLN A 332 36.92 0.20 2.96
N VAL A 333 37.24 0.82 4.10
CA VAL A 333 37.25 2.28 4.28
C VAL A 333 38.67 2.81 4.22
#